data_AF-A0AAV2SJU3-F1
#
_entry.id   AF-A0AAV2SJU3-F1
#
_cell.length_a   1.000
_cell.length_b   1.000
_cell.length_c   1.000
_cell.angle_alpha   90.00
_cell.angle_beta   90.00
_cell.angle_gamma   90.00
#
_symmetry.space_group_name_H-M   'P 1'
#
loop_
_entity.id
_entity.type
_entity.pdbx_description
1 polymer ?
#
loop_
_entity_poly.entity_id
_entity_poly.type
_entity_poly.pdbx_seq_one_letter_code
_entity_poly.pdbx_strand_id
1 'polypeptide(L)'
;MVWMEDTCIKFEETTNFNQPHLQFVNSSAGCYAYLGMISQWNGQEVNLNVDSGCVDLKESMEIDKRKIEVRFMLSQLGVILHEVGHAIGFYHEHARSDRDEHVLIVYENIQTAATDQFDKSNDNNYSVPYDYTSTMHYGTTFFTKTSGAQTIVTLNPLAQVLIGNQDLLSHRDKLLANRMYSCIECIAVLDNEWHHCDKLLANRMYSCIGFIAVLDGKCKAVLARF
;
A
#
# COMPACT_ATOMS: atom_id res chain seq x y z
N MET A 1 2.26 2.05 15.69
CA MET A 1 1.93 1.27 14.48
C MET A 1 2.53 2.00 13.28
N VAL A 2 3.21 1.30 12.35
CA VAL A 2 4.04 1.92 11.28
C VAL A 2 3.26 2.95 10.44
N TRP A 3 1.99 2.69 10.16
CA TRP A 3 1.11 3.65 9.48
C TRP A 3 1.07 5.03 10.16
N MET A 4 1.18 5.12 11.50
CA MET A 4 1.08 6.38 12.25
C MET A 4 2.38 7.20 12.28
N GLU A 5 3.51 6.61 11.87
CA GLU A 5 4.84 7.25 11.92
C GLU A 5 5.07 8.15 10.71
N ASP A 6 4.74 7.64 9.52
CA ASP A 6 5.01 8.32 8.25
C ASP A 6 3.73 8.80 7.54
N THR A 7 2.58 8.71 8.19
CA THR A 7 1.31 9.27 7.70
C THR A 7 0.57 10.04 8.79
N CYS A 8 -0.44 10.81 8.37
CA CYS A 8 -1.36 11.47 9.31
C CYS A 8 -2.43 10.53 9.90
N ILE A 9 -2.52 9.28 9.44
CA ILE A 9 -3.49 8.30 9.96
C ILE A 9 -3.17 8.02 11.43
N LYS A 10 -4.20 8.03 12.28
CA LYS A 10 -4.10 7.71 13.70
C LYS A 10 -5.03 6.56 14.04
N PHE A 11 -4.51 5.61 14.80
CA PHE A 11 -5.26 4.52 15.39
C PHE A 11 -5.37 4.79 16.89
N GLU A 12 -6.58 4.74 17.40
CA GLU A 12 -6.90 4.92 18.81
C GLU A 12 -7.74 3.73 19.26
N GLU A 13 -7.42 3.20 20.45
CA GLU A 13 -8.26 2.18 21.06
C GLU A 13 -9.62 2.79 21.43
N THR A 14 -10.70 2.10 21.09
CA THR A 14 -12.06 2.53 21.43
C THR A 14 -12.73 1.51 22.33
N THR A 15 -13.45 2.00 23.33
CA THR A 15 -14.42 1.23 24.11
C THR A 15 -15.86 1.51 23.67
N ASN A 16 -16.04 2.44 22.73
CA ASN A 16 -17.34 2.80 22.16
C ASN A 16 -17.58 2.02 20.86
N PHE A 17 -18.24 0.87 20.99
CA PHE A 17 -18.57 -0.01 19.87
C PHE A 17 -19.84 0.40 19.12
N ASN A 18 -20.33 1.64 19.30
CA ASN A 18 -21.47 2.19 18.55
C ASN A 18 -21.03 3.07 17.36
N GLN A 19 -19.73 3.15 17.10
CA GLN A 19 -19.16 3.87 15.96
C GLN A 19 -18.37 2.87 15.09
N PRO A 20 -18.22 3.14 13.77
CA PRO A 20 -17.34 2.36 12.90
C PRO A 20 -15.94 2.23 13.49
N HIS A 21 -15.46 1.00 13.67
CA HIS A 21 -14.13 0.68 14.18
C HIS A 21 -13.57 -0.60 13.56
N LEU A 22 -12.25 -0.75 13.62
CA LEU A 22 -11.58 -2.00 13.25
C LEU A 22 -11.63 -2.98 14.43
N GLN A 23 -11.93 -4.23 14.14
CA GLN A 23 -11.93 -5.32 15.09
C GLN A 23 -10.91 -6.37 14.66
N PHE A 24 -9.78 -6.44 15.34
CA PHE A 24 -8.78 -7.48 15.09
C PHE A 24 -9.26 -8.81 15.68
N VAL A 25 -9.39 -9.83 14.84
CA VAL A 25 -9.93 -11.14 15.20
C VAL A 25 -9.02 -12.27 14.76
N ASN A 26 -9.14 -13.41 15.42
CA ASN A 26 -8.55 -14.68 15.02
C ASN A 26 -9.72 -15.67 14.85
N SER A 27 -10.41 -15.59 13.71
CA SER A 27 -11.67 -16.29 13.48
C SER A 27 -11.54 -17.33 12.37
N SER A 28 -11.87 -16.95 11.14
CA SER A 28 -11.90 -17.83 9.97
C SER A 28 -10.50 -18.10 9.42
N ALA A 29 -10.36 -19.14 8.60
CA ALA A 29 -9.12 -19.38 7.88
C ALA A 29 -8.79 -18.21 6.92
N GLY A 30 -7.51 -17.90 6.80
CA GLY A 30 -6.97 -16.83 5.96
C GLY A 30 -6.67 -15.53 6.72
N CYS A 31 -6.00 -14.63 6.01
CA CYS A 31 -5.76 -13.24 6.42
C CYS A 31 -6.63 -12.38 5.51
N TYR A 32 -7.46 -11.50 6.10
CA TYR A 32 -8.29 -10.61 5.31
C TYR A 32 -8.75 -9.39 6.11
N ALA A 33 -9.06 -8.33 5.38
CA ALA A 33 -9.83 -7.19 5.86
C ALA A 33 -10.74 -6.64 4.76
N TYR A 34 -11.77 -5.91 5.17
CA TYR A 34 -12.61 -5.19 4.23
C TYR A 34 -11.90 -3.97 3.64
N LEU A 35 -12.26 -3.61 2.41
CA LEU A 35 -11.71 -2.45 1.71
C LEU A 35 -12.36 -1.15 2.22
N GLY A 36 -11.55 -0.30 2.84
CA GLY A 36 -11.96 1.00 3.36
C GLY A 36 -12.89 0.92 4.57
N MET A 37 -13.50 2.06 4.92
CA MET A 37 -14.46 2.17 6.02
C MET A 37 -15.87 1.77 5.57
N ILE A 38 -16.46 0.79 6.24
CA ILE A 38 -17.87 0.41 6.05
C ILE A 38 -18.73 1.14 7.09
N SER A 39 -19.30 2.28 6.71
CA SER A 39 -20.04 3.16 7.63
C SER A 39 -21.36 2.57 8.14
N GLN A 40 -21.88 1.52 7.49
CA GLN A 40 -23.13 0.87 7.90
C GLN A 40 -22.94 -0.11 9.06
N TRP A 41 -21.69 -0.47 9.36
CA TRP A 41 -21.36 -1.44 10.41
C TRP A 41 -20.63 -0.75 11.55
N ASN A 42 -20.88 -1.22 12.76
CA ASN A 42 -20.16 -0.73 13.91
C ASN A 42 -18.74 -1.30 13.93
N GLY A 43 -18.55 -2.60 13.73
CA GLY A 43 -17.23 -3.23 13.69
C GLY A 43 -16.98 -3.87 12.33
N GLN A 44 -15.80 -3.63 11.76
CA GLN A 44 -15.31 -4.35 10.59
C GLN A 44 -14.10 -5.20 10.99
N GLU A 45 -14.13 -6.48 10.60
CA GLU A 45 -13.06 -7.42 10.96
C GLU A 45 -11.76 -7.14 10.19
N VAL A 46 -10.66 -7.24 10.92
CA VAL A 46 -9.32 -7.47 10.39
C VAL A 46 -8.90 -8.85 10.92
N ASN A 47 -9.08 -9.89 10.11
CA ASN A 47 -8.83 -11.27 10.51
C ASN A 47 -7.34 -11.61 10.33
N LEU A 48 -6.69 -11.94 11.43
CA LEU A 48 -5.28 -12.34 11.51
C LEU A 48 -5.22 -13.75 12.10
N ASN A 49 -5.63 -14.73 11.30
CA ASN A 49 -5.76 -16.10 11.78
C ASN A 49 -4.40 -16.76 12.02
N VAL A 50 -4.20 -17.26 13.23
CA VAL A 50 -2.91 -17.85 13.65
C VAL A 50 -2.63 -19.16 12.93
N ASP A 51 -3.65 -20.01 12.77
CA ASP A 51 -3.52 -21.33 12.14
C ASP A 51 -3.30 -21.23 10.62
N SER A 52 -3.63 -20.07 10.04
CA SER A 52 -3.37 -19.72 8.64
C SER A 52 -2.01 -19.07 8.42
N GLY A 53 -1.24 -18.87 9.49
CA GLY A 53 0.09 -18.26 9.43
C GLY A 53 0.09 -16.75 9.26
N CYS A 54 -1.04 -16.06 9.51
CA CYS A 54 -1.09 -14.59 9.42
C CYS A 54 -0.22 -13.93 10.49
N VAL A 55 -0.30 -14.47 11.71
CA VAL A 55 0.52 -14.09 12.86
C VAL A 55 0.81 -15.37 13.65
N ASP A 56 2.04 -15.53 14.14
CA ASP A 56 2.42 -16.64 14.98
C ASP A 56 2.96 -16.11 16.30
N LEU A 57 2.14 -16.25 17.34
CA LEU A 57 2.47 -15.86 18.71
C LEU A 57 3.21 -16.95 19.49
N LYS A 58 3.41 -18.16 18.92
CA LYS A 58 3.90 -19.34 19.65
C LYS A 58 5.42 -19.57 19.55
N GLU A 59 6.14 -18.94 18.62
CA GLU A 59 7.57 -19.21 18.38
C GLU A 59 8.56 -18.14 18.91
N SER A 60 8.22 -17.35 19.94
CA SER A 60 9.21 -16.48 20.61
C SER A 60 10.09 -17.21 21.65
N MET A 61 9.91 -18.52 21.85
CA MET A 61 10.66 -19.30 22.84
C MET A 61 11.18 -20.62 22.26
N GLU A 62 12.53 -20.70 22.12
CA GLU A 62 13.37 -21.85 21.76
C GLU A 62 13.60 -21.99 20.23
N ILE A 63 14.62 -21.36 19.64
CA ILE A 63 16.02 -21.84 19.56
C ILE A 63 16.87 -20.76 18.81
N ASP A 64 18.10 -20.51 19.26
CA ASP A 64 19.21 -19.71 18.68
C ASP A 64 18.86 -18.42 17.87
N LYS A 65 18.83 -17.28 18.58
CA LYS A 65 17.79 -16.23 18.47
C LYS A 65 18.26 -14.80 18.12
N ARG A 66 18.94 -14.52 17.00
CA ARG A 66 19.18 -13.10 16.62
C ARG A 66 19.00 -12.71 15.16
N LYS A 67 19.10 -13.64 14.21
CA LYS A 67 19.01 -13.31 12.78
C LYS A 67 17.74 -13.87 12.11
N ILE A 68 17.25 -15.01 12.57
CA ILE A 68 16.04 -15.65 12.04
C ILE A 68 14.77 -14.96 12.58
N GLU A 69 14.78 -14.53 13.85
CA GLU A 69 13.65 -13.81 14.46
C GLU A 69 13.30 -12.51 13.74
N VAL A 70 14.29 -11.73 13.29
CA VAL A 70 14.02 -10.41 12.69
C VAL A 70 13.24 -10.56 11.38
N ARG A 71 13.64 -11.46 10.49
CA ARG A 71 12.92 -11.66 9.23
C ARG A 71 11.52 -12.23 9.46
N PHE A 72 11.37 -13.14 10.43
CA PHE A 72 10.08 -13.69 10.80
C PHE A 72 9.14 -12.62 11.37
N MET A 73 9.62 -11.79 12.30
CA MET A 73 8.85 -10.68 12.86
C MET A 73 8.47 -9.65 11.79
N LEU A 74 9.38 -9.35 10.85
CA LEU A 74 9.07 -8.46 9.73
C LEU A 74 7.99 -9.03 8.81
N SER A 75 8.05 -10.33 8.49
CA SER A 75 7.01 -10.98 7.68
C SER A 75 5.63 -10.89 8.35
N GLN A 76 5.54 -11.13 9.66
CA GLN A 76 4.27 -11.02 10.39
C GLN A 76 3.76 -9.57 10.46
N LEU A 77 4.67 -8.62 10.75
CA LEU A 77 4.34 -7.20 10.74
C LEU A 77 3.83 -6.80 9.35
N GLY A 78 4.45 -7.32 8.30
CA GLY A 78 4.05 -7.19 6.92
C GLY A 78 2.60 -7.54 6.65
N VAL A 79 2.17 -8.73 7.09
CA VAL A 79 0.77 -9.18 6.98
C VAL A 79 -0.16 -8.23 7.73
N ILE A 80 0.17 -7.84 8.95
CA ILE A 80 -0.65 -6.88 9.71
C ILE A 80 -0.79 -5.55 8.96
N LEU A 81 0.32 -5.06 8.39
CA LEU A 81 0.33 -3.81 7.63
C LEU A 81 -0.48 -3.92 6.33
N HIS A 82 -0.43 -5.06 5.66
CA HIS A 82 -1.20 -5.39 4.47
C HIS A 82 -2.71 -5.35 4.75
N GLU A 83 -3.18 -6.08 5.76
CA GLU A 83 -4.60 -6.12 6.10
C GLU A 83 -5.12 -4.75 6.58
N VAL A 84 -4.29 -4.00 7.29
CA VAL A 84 -4.63 -2.61 7.66
C VAL A 84 -4.63 -1.70 6.43
N GLY A 85 -3.78 -1.95 5.44
CA GLY A 85 -3.81 -1.29 4.14
C GLY A 85 -5.17 -1.48 3.44
N HIS A 86 -5.72 -2.69 3.44
CA HIS A 86 -7.08 -2.93 2.95
C HIS A 86 -8.12 -2.11 3.72
N ALA A 87 -8.06 -2.10 5.06
CA ALA A 87 -8.97 -1.31 5.88
C ALA A 87 -8.85 0.22 5.65
N ILE A 88 -7.66 0.70 5.27
CA ILE A 88 -7.42 2.09 4.83
C ILE A 88 -7.99 2.35 3.41
N GLY A 89 -8.21 1.30 2.62
CA GLY A 89 -8.81 1.36 1.29
C GLY A 89 -7.86 1.00 0.14
N PHE A 90 -6.74 0.33 0.43
CA PHE A 90 -5.80 -0.09 -0.60
C PHE A 90 -6.28 -1.37 -1.27
N TYR A 91 -6.33 -1.36 -2.60
CA TYR A 91 -6.41 -2.58 -3.38
C TYR A 91 -5.03 -3.26 -3.47
N HIS A 92 -5.00 -4.50 -3.93
CA HIS A 92 -3.73 -5.13 -4.30
C HIS A 92 -3.05 -4.35 -5.44
N GLU A 93 -1.73 -4.20 -5.38
CA GLU A 93 -0.98 -3.41 -6.36
C GLU A 93 -1.08 -4.01 -7.78
N HIS A 94 -1.11 -5.35 -7.89
CA HIS A 94 -1.31 -6.01 -9.19
C HIS A 94 -2.74 -5.87 -9.74
N ALA A 95 -3.69 -5.40 -8.93
CA ALA A 95 -5.05 -5.15 -9.36
C ALA A 95 -5.24 -3.74 -9.93
N ARG A 96 -4.19 -2.91 -9.99
CA ARG A 96 -4.32 -1.54 -10.50
C ARG A 96 -4.86 -1.46 -11.92
N SER A 97 -5.57 -0.38 -12.23
CA SER A 97 -6.06 -0.10 -13.59
C SER A 97 -4.93 -0.09 -14.64
N ASP A 98 -3.75 0.44 -14.28
CA ASP A 98 -2.54 0.54 -15.10
C ASP A 98 -1.60 -0.67 -15.02
N ARG A 99 -1.95 -1.74 -14.29
CA ARG A 99 -1.04 -2.88 -14.02
C ARG A 99 -0.46 -3.56 -15.25
N ASP A 100 -1.17 -3.57 -16.38
CA ASP A 100 -0.70 -4.21 -17.62
C ASP A 100 0.48 -3.46 -18.28
N GLU A 101 0.80 -2.23 -17.84
CA GLU A 101 2.02 -1.51 -18.21
C GLU A 101 3.25 -1.97 -17.42
N HIS A 102 3.05 -2.81 -16.39
CA HIS A 102 4.07 -3.17 -15.40
C HIS A 102 4.24 -4.68 -15.22
N VAL A 103 3.15 -5.44 -15.32
CA VAL A 103 3.11 -6.89 -15.13
C VAL A 103 2.23 -7.56 -16.18
N LEU A 104 2.55 -8.82 -16.46
CA LEU A 104 1.73 -9.76 -17.20
C LEU A 104 1.12 -10.76 -16.23
N ILE A 105 -0.20 -10.94 -16.30
CA ILE A 105 -0.92 -11.98 -15.58
C ILE A 105 -0.99 -13.24 -16.45
N VAL A 106 -0.38 -14.33 -15.97
CA VAL A 106 -0.31 -15.62 -16.69
C VAL A 106 -1.50 -16.48 -16.27
N TYR A 107 -2.68 -16.15 -16.79
CA TYR A 107 -3.96 -16.80 -16.42
C TYR A 107 -3.94 -18.33 -16.56
N GLU A 108 -3.18 -18.86 -17.51
CA GLU A 108 -3.02 -20.30 -17.69
C GLU A 108 -2.40 -20.99 -16.47
N ASN A 109 -1.63 -20.29 -15.63
CA ASN A 109 -1.02 -20.84 -14.43
C ASN A 109 -1.88 -20.68 -13.17
N ILE A 110 -2.98 -19.92 -13.24
CA ILE A 110 -3.82 -19.59 -12.08
C ILE A 110 -4.82 -20.72 -11.81
N GLN A 111 -5.05 -21.04 -10.54
CA GLN A 111 -6.13 -21.94 -10.12
C GLN A 111 -7.47 -21.42 -10.63
N THR A 112 -8.27 -22.28 -11.27
CA THR A 112 -9.55 -21.86 -11.90
C THR A 112 -10.46 -21.08 -10.95
N ALA A 113 -10.50 -21.49 -9.67
CA ALA A 113 -11.33 -20.88 -8.63
C ALA A 113 -10.79 -19.55 -8.07
N ALA A 114 -9.60 -19.11 -8.48
CA ALA A 114 -8.95 -17.88 -8.00
C ALA A 114 -8.67 -16.88 -9.14
N THR A 115 -9.32 -17.06 -10.30
CA THR A 115 -9.12 -16.19 -11.47
C THR A 115 -9.58 -14.76 -11.22
N ASP A 116 -10.64 -14.60 -10.42
CA ASP A 116 -11.19 -13.32 -9.96
C ASP A 116 -10.23 -12.53 -9.05
N GLN A 117 -9.33 -13.21 -8.33
CA GLN A 117 -8.29 -12.57 -7.49
C GLN A 117 -7.27 -11.75 -8.30
N PHE A 118 -7.30 -11.85 -9.62
CA PHE A 118 -6.43 -11.12 -10.55
C PHE A 118 -7.20 -10.12 -11.40
N ASP A 119 -8.48 -9.89 -11.13
CA ASP A 119 -9.25 -8.85 -11.81
C ASP A 119 -8.68 -7.46 -11.48
N LYS A 120 -8.80 -6.55 -12.43
CA LYS A 120 -8.46 -5.15 -12.18
C LYS A 120 -9.53 -4.53 -11.29
N SER A 121 -9.08 -3.70 -10.36
CA SER A 121 -9.92 -2.88 -9.50
C SER A 121 -10.22 -1.55 -10.19
N ASN A 122 -11.35 -0.94 -9.82
CA ASN A 122 -11.66 0.44 -10.20
C ASN A 122 -11.01 1.37 -9.19
N ASP A 123 -9.71 1.59 -9.34
CA ASP A 123 -8.89 2.35 -8.41
C ASP A 123 -8.61 3.77 -8.88
N ASN A 124 -8.15 4.60 -7.94
CA ASN A 124 -7.50 5.87 -8.22
C ASN A 124 -6.09 5.79 -7.65
N ASN A 125 -5.09 5.90 -8.51
CA ASN A 125 -3.69 5.78 -8.11
C ASN A 125 -3.13 7.06 -7.46
N TYR A 126 -3.92 8.14 -7.38
CA TYR A 126 -3.52 9.44 -6.84
C TYR A 126 -2.19 9.94 -7.43
N SER A 127 -1.91 9.65 -8.70
CA SER A 127 -0.64 9.92 -9.39
C SER A 127 0.61 9.30 -8.72
N VAL A 128 0.43 8.22 -7.96
CA VAL A 128 1.53 7.42 -7.39
C VAL A 128 1.89 6.33 -8.41
N PRO A 129 3.16 6.25 -8.87
CA PRO A 129 3.58 5.24 -9.83
C PRO A 129 3.50 3.81 -9.27
N TYR A 130 3.26 2.84 -10.14
CA TYR A 130 3.19 1.41 -9.79
C TYR A 130 4.42 0.93 -9.02
N ASP A 131 4.21 0.26 -7.89
CA ASP A 131 5.25 -0.14 -6.95
C ASP A 131 5.41 -1.66 -6.82
N TYR A 132 6.43 -2.20 -7.48
CA TYR A 132 6.82 -3.61 -7.32
C TYR A 132 7.18 -4.01 -5.89
N THR A 133 7.52 -3.06 -5.02
CA THR A 133 7.87 -3.29 -3.60
C THR A 133 6.73 -2.98 -2.63
N SER A 134 5.54 -2.67 -3.13
CA SER A 134 4.37 -2.44 -2.27
C SER A 134 4.06 -3.68 -1.44
N THR A 135 3.72 -3.47 -0.16
CA THR A 135 3.23 -4.57 0.69
C THR A 135 1.93 -5.18 0.12
N MET A 136 1.20 -4.42 -0.70
CA MET A 136 -0.04 -4.83 -1.35
C MET A 136 0.19 -5.65 -2.63
N HIS A 137 1.43 -5.88 -3.06
CA HIS A 137 1.71 -6.59 -4.29
C HIS A 137 1.78 -8.12 -4.06
N TYR A 138 1.01 -8.88 -4.83
CA TYR A 138 1.12 -10.35 -4.82
C TYR A 138 2.48 -10.87 -5.26
N GLY A 139 2.87 -12.01 -4.69
CA GLY A 139 4.08 -12.71 -5.10
C GLY A 139 3.94 -13.41 -6.45
N THR A 140 5.10 -13.77 -7.01
CA THR A 140 5.25 -14.38 -8.34
C THR A 140 4.36 -15.61 -8.57
N THR A 141 4.12 -16.43 -7.54
CA THR A 141 3.46 -17.75 -7.65
C THR A 141 2.13 -17.82 -6.89
N PHE A 142 1.57 -16.67 -6.48
CA PHE A 142 0.32 -16.65 -5.74
C PHE A 142 -0.80 -17.30 -6.54
N PHE A 143 -1.61 -18.14 -5.89
CA PHE A 143 -2.71 -18.90 -6.51
C PHE A 143 -2.30 -19.76 -7.73
N THR A 144 -1.04 -20.15 -7.83
CA THR A 144 -0.60 -21.03 -8.92
C THR A 144 -1.23 -22.42 -8.80
N LYS A 145 -1.63 -23.00 -9.94
CA LYS A 145 -2.11 -24.39 -10.04
C LYS A 145 -0.98 -25.39 -10.27
N THR A 146 0.24 -24.92 -10.51
CA THR A 146 1.42 -25.74 -10.77
C THR A 146 2.61 -25.19 -9.98
N SER A 147 3.20 -26.01 -9.12
CA SER A 147 4.29 -25.58 -8.25
C SER A 147 5.44 -24.95 -9.04
N GLY A 148 5.85 -23.75 -8.63
CA GLY A 148 6.92 -22.97 -9.28
C GLY A 148 6.49 -22.20 -10.55
N ALA A 149 5.31 -22.45 -11.10
CA ALA A 149 4.82 -21.70 -12.26
C ALA A 149 4.37 -20.30 -11.83
N GLN A 150 4.87 -19.28 -12.55
CA GLN A 150 4.59 -17.88 -12.27
C GLN A 150 3.17 -17.51 -12.71
N THR A 151 2.41 -16.86 -11.85
CA THR A 151 1.10 -16.26 -12.15
C THR A 151 1.22 -14.77 -12.46
N ILE A 152 2.26 -14.11 -11.94
CA ILE A 152 2.59 -12.71 -12.23
C ILE A 152 4.03 -12.62 -12.72
N VAL A 153 4.22 -12.06 -13.92
CA VAL A 153 5.52 -11.82 -14.53
C VAL A 153 5.69 -10.32 -14.75
N THR A 154 6.70 -9.72 -14.13
CA THR A 154 7.05 -8.31 -14.32
C THR A 154 7.57 -8.05 -15.73
N LEU A 155 7.15 -6.95 -16.36
CA LEU A 155 7.64 -6.56 -17.70
C LEU A 155 9.09 -6.09 -17.65
N ASN A 156 9.54 -5.55 -16.51
CA ASN A 156 10.95 -5.33 -16.22
C ASN A 156 11.51 -6.55 -15.47
N PRO A 157 12.35 -7.41 -16.10
CA PRO A 157 12.83 -8.64 -15.46
C PRO A 157 13.62 -8.41 -14.16
N LEU A 158 14.26 -7.24 -14.02
CA LEU A 158 14.99 -6.88 -12.80
C LEU A 158 14.05 -6.63 -11.61
N ALA A 159 12.78 -6.33 -11.87
CA ALA A 159 11.77 -6.13 -10.85
C ALA A 159 11.12 -7.43 -10.35
N GLN A 160 11.33 -8.56 -11.03
CA GLN A 160 10.67 -9.83 -10.68
C GLN A 160 10.97 -10.28 -9.24
N VAL A 161 12.18 -10.00 -8.76
CA VAL A 161 12.61 -10.37 -7.41
C VAL A 161 12.07 -9.44 -6.32
N LEU A 162 11.41 -8.35 -6.70
CA LEU A 162 10.91 -7.33 -5.79
C LEU A 162 9.46 -7.60 -5.34
N ILE A 163 8.65 -8.26 -6.19
CA ILE A 163 7.23 -8.47 -5.93
C ILE A 163 6.96 -9.54 -4.88
N GLY A 164 5.89 -9.35 -4.09
CA GLY A 164 5.50 -10.26 -3.02
C GLY A 164 6.37 -10.17 -1.77
N ASN A 165 7.27 -9.19 -1.68
CA ASN A 165 7.94 -8.89 -0.43
C ASN A 165 7.04 -7.99 0.42
N GLN A 166 6.50 -8.55 1.51
CA GLN A 166 5.52 -7.86 2.35
C GLN A 166 6.11 -7.35 3.66
N ASP A 167 7.44 -7.41 3.88
CA ASP A 167 8.06 -7.16 5.20
C ASP A 167 7.67 -5.82 5.86
N LEU A 168 7.53 -4.74 5.09
CA LEU A 168 7.20 -3.39 5.58
C LEU A 168 6.47 -2.57 4.51
N LEU A 169 5.88 -1.45 4.92
CA LEU A 169 5.36 -0.44 3.99
C LEU A 169 6.49 0.12 3.12
N SER A 170 6.29 0.11 1.81
CA SER A 170 7.16 0.80 0.88
C SER A 170 7.04 2.33 1.04
N HIS A 171 7.94 3.06 0.37
CA HIS A 171 7.82 4.51 0.28
C HIS A 171 6.51 4.92 -0.43
N ARG A 172 6.08 4.17 -1.44
CA ARG A 172 4.91 4.52 -2.25
C ARG A 172 3.60 4.12 -1.57
N ASP A 173 3.60 3.08 -0.72
CA ASP A 173 2.47 2.78 0.16
C ASP A 173 2.15 3.98 1.07
N LYS A 174 3.19 4.54 1.72
CA LYS A 174 3.07 5.72 2.58
C LYS A 174 2.65 6.96 1.79
N LEU A 175 3.24 7.18 0.61
CA LEU A 175 2.87 8.31 -0.26
C LEU A 175 1.41 8.22 -0.72
N LEU A 176 0.94 7.03 -1.08
CA LEU A 176 -0.43 6.79 -1.50
C LEU A 176 -1.41 7.11 -0.36
N ALA A 177 -1.17 6.60 0.84
CA ALA A 177 -2.00 6.90 2.02
C ALA A 177 -2.03 8.40 2.30
N ASN A 178 -0.86 9.06 2.26
CA ASN A 178 -0.76 10.49 2.50
C ASN A 178 -1.54 11.32 1.46
N ARG A 179 -1.60 10.88 0.21
CA ARG A 179 -2.42 11.53 -0.84
C ARG A 179 -3.90 11.23 -0.70
N MET A 180 -4.26 9.99 -0.41
CA MET A 180 -5.66 9.57 -0.17
C MET A 180 -6.30 10.35 0.99
N TYR A 181 -5.56 10.50 2.09
CA TYR A 181 -6.06 11.15 3.31
C TYR A 181 -5.70 12.63 3.41
N SER A 182 -5.16 13.22 2.34
CA SER A 182 -4.74 14.64 2.31
C SER A 182 -3.83 15.02 3.50
N CYS A 183 -2.99 14.09 3.95
CA CYS A 183 -2.04 14.29 5.04
C CYS A 183 -0.97 15.34 4.71
N ILE A 184 -0.74 15.55 3.42
CA ILE A 184 0.14 16.60 2.93
C ILE A 184 -0.75 17.84 2.78
N GLU A 185 -0.70 18.73 3.78
CA GLU A 185 -1.20 20.09 3.59
C GLU A 185 -0.35 20.75 2.51
N CYS A 186 -0.86 20.73 1.28
CA CYS A 186 -0.30 21.52 0.21
C CYS A 186 -0.57 22.98 0.55
N ILE A 187 0.40 23.66 1.17
CA ILE A 187 0.43 25.12 1.15
C ILE A 187 0.78 25.50 -0.30
N ALA A 188 -0.23 25.52 -1.15
CA ALA A 188 -0.15 26.35 -2.34
C ALA A 188 -0.12 27.78 -1.83
N VAL A 189 1.08 28.33 -1.58
CA VAL A 189 1.21 29.77 -1.62
C VAL A 189 0.82 30.13 -3.05
N LEU A 190 -0.34 30.77 -3.20
CA LEU A 190 -0.67 31.53 -4.39
C LEU A 190 0.35 32.66 -4.50
N ASP A 191 1.55 32.31 -4.93
CA ASP A 191 2.50 33.30 -5.35
C ASP A 191 2.17 33.59 -6.81
N ASN A 192 1.41 34.66 -7.00
CA ASN A 192 1.05 35.11 -8.33
C ASN A 192 2.24 35.78 -9.04
N GLU A 193 3.40 35.87 -8.40
CA GLU A 193 4.58 36.52 -8.92
C GLU A 193 5.53 35.55 -9.63
N TRP A 194 6.35 36.12 -10.50
CA TRP A 194 7.40 35.40 -11.22
C TRP A 194 8.72 35.52 -10.46
N HIS A 195 9.32 34.38 -10.09
CA HIS A 195 10.59 34.33 -9.36
C HIS A 195 11.71 33.79 -10.22
N HIS A 196 12.97 34.05 -9.84
CA HIS A 196 14.08 33.27 -10.39
C HIS A 196 13.92 31.81 -9.96
N CYS A 197 14.06 30.88 -10.90
CA CYS A 197 13.78 29.46 -10.67
C CYS A 197 14.58 28.87 -9.49
N ASP A 198 15.82 29.31 -9.29
CA ASP A 198 16.69 28.86 -8.19
C ASP A 198 16.12 29.22 -6.80
N LYS A 199 15.36 30.32 -6.69
CA LYS A 199 14.72 30.74 -5.43
C LYS A 199 13.41 30.00 -5.15
N LEU A 200 12.67 29.66 -6.21
CA LEU A 200 11.41 28.92 -6.12
C LEU A 200 11.67 27.47 -5.66
N LEU A 201 12.72 26.84 -6.20
CA LEU A 201 13.10 25.46 -5.86
C LEU A 201 13.84 25.33 -4.51
N ALA A 202 14.42 26.42 -4.00
CA ALA A 202 15.13 26.43 -2.72
C ALA A 202 14.19 26.43 -1.49
N ASN A 203 12.95 26.93 -1.65
CA ASN A 203 11.95 26.87 -0.60
C ASN A 203 11.23 25.52 -0.65
N ARG A 204 11.46 24.64 0.35
CA ARG A 204 10.79 23.33 0.52
C ARG A 204 9.26 23.42 0.72
N MET A 205 8.66 24.60 0.56
CA MET A 205 7.23 24.89 0.76
C MET A 205 6.36 24.51 -0.45
N TYR A 206 6.96 24.16 -1.59
CA TYR A 206 6.24 23.84 -2.83
C TYR A 206 6.22 22.34 -3.14
N SER A 207 6.12 21.46 -2.15
CA SER A 207 6.16 20.00 -2.38
C SER A 207 4.91 19.43 -3.07
N CYS A 208 3.95 20.28 -3.44
CA CYS A 208 2.82 19.95 -4.29
C CYS A 208 2.86 20.80 -5.57
N ILE A 209 3.83 20.55 -6.44
CA ILE A 209 3.92 21.25 -7.72
C ILE A 209 2.73 20.82 -8.58
N GLY A 210 1.70 21.67 -8.67
CA GLY A 210 1.09 21.91 -9.97
C GLY A 210 2.12 22.60 -10.86
N PHE A 211 2.07 22.35 -12.18
CA PHE A 211 3.12 22.68 -13.15
C PHE A 211 3.88 24.00 -12.86
N ILE A 212 5.21 23.96 -12.96
CA ILE A 212 6.01 25.19 -12.99
C ILE A 212 5.95 25.76 -14.41
N ALA A 213 5.32 26.92 -14.57
CA ALA A 213 5.43 27.69 -15.81
C ALA A 213 6.79 28.37 -15.84
N VAL A 214 7.53 28.22 -16.95
CA VAL A 214 8.83 28.85 -17.18
C VAL A 214 8.71 29.83 -18.34
N LEU A 215 9.12 31.07 -18.13
CA LEU A 215 9.18 32.11 -19.16
C LEU A 215 10.39 33.00 -18.90
N ASP A 216 11.28 33.13 -19.88
CA ASP A 216 12.47 34.00 -19.83
C ASP A 216 13.33 33.84 -18.56
N GLY A 217 13.60 32.59 -18.15
CA GLY A 217 14.41 32.27 -16.97
C GLY A 217 13.73 32.54 -15.62
N LYS A 218 12.44 32.90 -15.64
CA LYS A 218 11.60 33.03 -14.45
C LYS A 218 10.65 31.84 -14.37
N CYS A 219 10.33 31.46 -13.14
CA CYS A 219 9.42 30.38 -12.81
C CYS A 219 8.21 30.92 -12.03
N LYS A 220 7.05 30.29 -12.20
CA LYS A 220 5.84 30.51 -11.40
C LYS A 220 5.16 29.18 -11.09
N ALA A 221 4.76 28.97 -9.83
CA ALA A 221 3.98 27.81 -9.44
C ALA A 221 2.52 27.99 -9.91
N VAL A 222 1.99 27.05 -10.69
CA VAL A 222 0.61 27.08 -11.15
C VAL A 222 -0.17 25.99 -10.43
N LEU A 223 -1.27 26.37 -9.77
CA LEU A 223 -2.15 25.41 -9.11
C LEU A 223 -2.77 24.48 -10.17
N ALA A 224 -2.51 23.18 -10.06
CA ALA A 224 -3.30 22.18 -10.75
C ALA A 224 -4.62 22.07 -9.97
N ARG A 225 -5.69 22.68 -10.51
CA ARG A 225 -7.05 22.31 -10.09
C ARG A 225 -7.38 21.00 -10.79
N PHE A 226 -7.52 19.93 -10.04
CA PHE A 226 -8.26 18.74 -10.48
C PHE A 226 -9.71 18.89 -10.02
#